data_AF-A0A7C1BGM6-F1
#
_entry.id   AF-A0A7C1BGM6-F1
#
_cell.length_a   1.000
_cell.length_b   1.000
_cell.length_c   1.000
_cell.angle_alpha   90.00
_cell.angle_beta   90.00
_cell.angle_gamma   90.00
#
_symmetry.space_group_name_H-M   'P 1'
#
loop_
_entity.id
_entity.type
_entity.pdbx_description
1 polymer ?
#
loop_
_entity_poly.entity_id
_entity_poly.type
_entity_poly.pdbx_seq_one_letter_code
_entity_poly.pdbx_strand_id
1 'polypeptide(L)' 'MRENERGSLRYKRIGEILVDKGIITNEDLATAMNIQRSVKRPLGEVLVEYGYATWEQIAEALASQYNLPLLKEIPRNID' A
#
# COMPACT_ATOMS: atom_id res chain seq x y z
N MET A 1 -31.30 -14.29 -1.90
CA MET A 1 -29.93 -13.76 -2.03
C MET A 1 -29.80 -12.64 -1.00
N ARG A 2 -29.34 -12.98 0.21
CA ARG A 2 -29.28 -12.04 1.34
C ARG A 2 -27.82 -11.84 1.72
N GLU A 3 -27.42 -10.57 1.64
CA GLU A 3 -26.53 -9.85 2.55
C GLU A 3 -25.42 -10.70 3.20
N ASN A 4 -24.24 -10.59 2.59
CA ASN A 4 -23.01 -11.19 3.08
C ASN A 4 -22.62 -10.51 4.40
N GLU A 5 -22.99 -11.13 5.51
CA GLU A 5 -22.45 -10.90 6.86
C GLU A 5 -20.94 -11.20 6.88
N ARG A 6 -20.13 -10.30 6.31
CA ARG A 6 -18.68 -10.27 6.49
C ARG A 6 -18.26 -8.96 7.15
N GLY A 7 -18.73 -8.76 8.38
CA GLY A 7 -17.94 -8.06 9.38
C GLY A 7 -16.72 -8.88 9.77
N SER A 8 -15.86 -9.21 8.79
CA SER A 8 -14.51 -9.67 9.08
C SER A 8 -13.68 -8.40 9.19
N LEU A 9 -12.88 -8.25 10.24
CA LEU A 9 -11.85 -7.21 10.35
C LEU A 9 -10.87 -7.36 9.17
N ARG A 10 -11.27 -6.91 7.98
CA ARG A 10 -10.46 -6.97 6.77
C ARG A 10 -9.45 -5.86 6.92
N TYR A 11 -8.21 -6.24 7.25
CA TYR A 11 -7.09 -5.32 7.20
C TYR A 11 -7.14 -4.55 5.87
N LYS A 12 -7.12 -3.22 5.95
CA LYS A 12 -7.11 -2.36 4.76
C LYS A 12 -5.96 -2.77 3.87
N ARG A 13 -6.20 -2.87 2.57
CA ARG A 13 -5.15 -3.18 1.60
C ARG A 13 -4.25 -1.96 1.44
N ILE A 14 -2.99 -2.18 1.07
CA ILE A 14 -2.03 -1.07 0.86
C ILE A 14 -2.58 0.02 -0.07
N GLY A 15 -3.26 -0.34 -1.17
CA GLY A 15 -3.85 0.64 -2.07
C GLY A 15 -4.93 1.50 -1.42
N GLU A 16 -5.78 0.90 -0.58
CA GLU A 16 -6.82 1.63 0.19
C GLU A 16 -6.17 2.57 1.21
N ILE A 17 -5.10 2.13 1.88
CA ILE A 17 -4.34 2.96 2.82
C ILE A 17 -3.70 4.16 2.12
N LEU A 18 -3.14 3.96 0.92
CA LEU A 18 -2.52 5.04 0.15
C LEU A 18 -3.55 6.07 -0.33
N VAL A 19 -4.75 5.63 -0.72
CA VAL A 19 -5.88 6.52 -1.05
C VAL A 19 -6.36 7.29 0.17
N ASP A 20 -6.55 6.61 1.30
CA ASP A 20 -7.00 7.25 2.55
C ASP A 20 -6.01 8.32 3.06
N LYS A 21 -4.71 8.12 2.81
CA LYS A 21 -3.65 9.08 3.14
C LYS A 21 -3.51 10.21 2.10
N GLY A 22 -4.27 10.18 1.00
CA GLY A 22 -4.20 11.16 -0.08
C GLY A 22 -2.91 11.09 -0.90
N ILE A 23 -2.18 9.98 -0.82
CA ILE A 23 -0.92 9.79 -1.57
C ILE A 23 -1.23 9.50 -3.04
N ILE A 24 -2.29 8.74 -3.30
CA ILE A 24 -2.79 8.43 -4.64
C ILE A 24 -4.30 8.65 -4.70
N THR A 25 -4.82 8.88 -5.90
CA THR A 25 -6.28 8.91 -6.14
C THR A 25 -6.84 7.51 -6.38
N ASN A 26 -8.17 7.37 -6.38
CA ASN A 26 -8.81 6.11 -6.77
C ASN A 26 -8.53 5.75 -8.24
N GLU A 27 -8.41 6.77 -9.09
CA GLU A 27 -8.09 6.68 -10.51
C GLU A 27 -6.65 6.16 -10.71
N ASP A 28 -5.69 6.69 -9.94
CA ASP A 28 -4.30 6.22 -9.94
C ASP A 28 -4.22 4.76 -9.50
N LEU A 29 -4.93 4.41 -8.42
CA LEU A 29 -4.99 3.04 -7.93
C LEU A 29 -5.55 2.07 -8.98
N ALA A 30 -6.65 2.44 -9.63
CA ALA A 30 -7.25 1.63 -10.69
C ALA A 30 -6.29 1.42 -11.87
N THR A 31 -5.60 2.50 -12.28
CA THR A 31 -4.60 2.47 -13.34
C THR A 31 -3.42 1.57 -12.98
N ALA A 32 -2.85 1.75 -11.79
CA ALA A 32 -1.74 0.93 -11.29
C ALA A 32 -2.13 -0.55 -11.18
N MET A 33 -3.34 -0.89 -10.75
CA MET A 33 -3.83 -2.27 -10.70
C MET A 33 -3.96 -2.89 -12.10
N ASN A 34 -4.34 -2.12 -13.11
CA ASN A 34 -4.38 -2.59 -14.51
C ASN A 34 -2.97 -2.91 -15.02
N ILE A 35 -2.02 -1.99 -14.81
CA ILE A 35 -0.61 -2.18 -15.19
C ILE A 35 -0.05 -3.40 -14.46
N GLN A 36 -0.25 -3.49 -13.14
CA GLN A 36 0.21 -4.57 -12.28
C GLN A 36 -0.22 -5.95 -12.81
N ARG A 37 -1.49 -6.09 -13.24
CA ARG A 37 -2.00 -7.33 -13.83
C ARG A 37 -1.28 -7.69 -15.13
N SER A 38 -0.94 -6.69 -15.96
CA SER A 38 -0.25 -6.91 -17.23
C SER A 38 1.22 -7.29 -17.02
N VAL A 39 1.91 -6.63 -16.09
CA VAL A 39 3.35 -6.84 -15.87
C VAL A 39 3.67 -7.90 -14.82
N LYS A 40 2.65 -8.37 -14.08
CA LYS A 40 2.74 -9.38 -13.01
C LYS A 40 3.75 -9.04 -11.90
N ARG A 41 3.77 -7.77 -11.46
CA ARG A 41 4.65 -7.27 -10.38
C ARG A 41 3.84 -6.87 -9.13
N PRO A 42 4.48 -6.57 -7.98
CA PRO A 42 3.80 -6.00 -6.83
C PRO A 42 3.21 -4.61 -7.12
N LEU A 43 2.05 -4.30 -6.53
CA LEU A 43 1.38 -3.01 -6.72
C LEU A 43 2.28 -1.82 -6.30
N GLY A 44 2.99 -1.96 -5.17
CA GLY A 44 3.87 -0.91 -4.65
C GLY A 44 4.99 -0.56 -5.62
N GLU A 45 5.59 -1.55 -6.29
CA GLU A 45 6.60 -1.30 -7.33
C GLU A 45 6.04 -0.49 -8.49
N VAL A 46 4.86 -0.88 -8.99
CA VAL A 46 4.19 -0.18 -10.09
C VAL A 46 3.87 1.27 -9.70
N LEU A 47 3.38 1.49 -8.48
CA LEU A 47 3.08 2.84 -8.00
C LEU A 47 4.33 3.73 -7.95
N VAL A 48 5.48 3.18 -7.57
CA VAL A 48 6.73 3.94 -7.52
C VAL A 48 7.30 4.19 -8.91
N GLU A 49 7.34 3.17 -9.76
CA GLU A 49 7.89 3.27 -11.11
C GLU A 49 7.14 4.27 -11.99
N TYR A 50 5.83 4.39 -11.78
CA TYR A 50 4.97 5.34 -12.50
C TYR A 50 4.82 6.69 -11.79
N GLY A 51 5.53 6.92 -10.68
CA GLY A 51 5.58 8.22 -9.99
C GLY A 51 4.35 8.55 -9.14
N TYR A 52 3.47 7.60 -8.88
CA TYR A 52 2.28 7.79 -8.04
C TYR A 52 2.63 7.82 -6.53
N ALA A 53 3.69 7.12 -6.12
CA ALA A 53 4.13 7.09 -4.72
C ALA A 53 5.66 6.95 -4.62
N THR A 54 6.22 7.24 -3.46
CA THR A 54 7.63 6.97 -3.15
C THR A 54 7.78 5.65 -2.38
N TRP A 55 8.99 5.07 -2.39
CA TRP A 55 9.28 3.88 -1.59
C TRP A 55 9.06 4.10 -0.08
N GLU A 56 9.31 5.31 0.42
CA GLU A 56 9.02 5.66 1.82
C GLU A 56 7.52 5.59 2.10
N GLN A 57 6.69 6.17 1.22
CA GLN A 57 5.23 6.12 1.34
C GLN A 57 4.68 4.70 1.26
N ILE A 58 5.24 3.86 0.39
CA ILE A 58 4.90 2.43 0.32
C ILE A 58 5.25 1.72 1.63
N ALA A 59 6.44 1.96 2.18
CA ALA A 59 6.87 1.37 3.45
C ALA A 59 5.97 1.80 4.62
N GLU A 60 5.62 3.09 4.71
CA GLU A 60 4.70 3.61 5.72
C GLU A 60 3.30 3.00 5.61
N ALA A 61 2.80 2.80 4.39
CA ALA A 61 1.51 2.15 4.16
C ALA A 61 1.53 0.67 4.57
N LEU A 62 2.61 -0.06 4.26
CA LEU A 62 2.79 -1.45 4.69
C LEU A 62 2.92 -1.57 6.22
N ALA A 63 3.71 -0.70 6.85
CA ALA A 63 3.81 -0.63 8.30
C ALA A 63 2.44 -0.40 8.96
N SER A 64 1.64 0.51 8.39
CA SER A 64 0.26 0.77 8.83
C SER A 64 -0.64 -0.46 8.64
N GLN A 65 -0.50 -1.19 7.53
CA GLN A 65 -1.27 -2.39 7.22
C GLN A 65 -1.05 -3.51 8.23
N TYR A 66 0.20 -3.72 8.66
CA TYR A 66 0.59 -4.78 9.58
C TYR A 66 0.69 -4.32 11.05
N ASN A 67 0.38 -3.05 11.33
CA ASN A 67 0.54 -2.43 12.65
C ASN A 67 1.97 -2.61 13.21
N LEU A 68 2.97 -2.38 12.36
CA LEU A 68 4.40 -2.49 12.69
C LEU A 68 5.04 -1.10 12.81
N PRO A 69 6.04 -0.92 13.69
CA PRO A 69 6.85 0.29 13.68
C PRO A 69 7.74 0.33 12.43
N LEU A 70 7.85 1.50 11.79
CA LEU A 70 8.79 1.75 10.70
C LEU A 70 10.05 2.42 11.24
N LEU A 71 11.20 1.79 11.09
CA LEU A 71 12.49 2.38 11.45
C LEU A 71 12.96 3.31 10.33
N LYS A 72 13.06 4.61 10.62
CA LYS A 72 13.58 5.61 9.67
C LYS A 72 15.11 5.70 9.68
N GLU A 73 15.74 5.21 10.73
CA GLU A 73 17.20 5.22 10.89
C GLU A 73 17.68 3.85 11.39
N ILE A 74 18.88 3.46 10.98
CA ILE A 74 19.56 2.28 11.53
C ILE A 74 20.03 2.64 12.95
N PRO A 75 19.67 1.86 13.99
CA PRO A 75 20.14 2.13 15.34
C PRO A 75 21.67 2.08 15.37
N ARG A 76 22.30 3.15 15.87
CA ARG A 76 23.76 3.36 15.83
C ARG A 76 24.57 2.42 16.75
N ASN A 77 23.92 1.53 17.49
CA ASN A 77 24.53 0.68 18.52
C ASN A 77 24.17 -0.79 18.29
N ILE A 78 24.58 -1.35 17.15
CA ILE A 78 24.66 -2.81 16.97
C ILE A 78 26.13 -3.16 17.18
N ASP A 79 26.54 -3.34 18.44
CA ASP A 79 27.81 -4.01 18.78
C ASP A 79 27.65 -5.53 18.67
#